data_AF-A0A7W8JBG7-F1
#
_entry.id   AF-A0A7W8JBG7-F1
#
_cell.length_a   1.000
_cell.length_b   1.000
_cell.length_c   1.000
_cell.angle_alpha   90.00
_cell.angle_beta   90.00
_cell.angle_gamma   90.00
#
_symmetry.space_group_name_H-M   'P 1'
#
loop_
_entity.id
_entity.type
_entity.pdbx_description
1 polymer ?
#
loop_
_entity_poly.entity_id
_entity_poly.type
_entity_poly.pdbx_seq_one_letter_code
_entity_poly.pdbx_strand_id
1 'polypeptide(L)'
;MAISFLSANRSKSVSQLCTFLLNLEMDYALAFAQACKRLDLSWFEKDCQSVCVTIRKFSQPKHTTYSAVLMGILATFLLTAPSHGQVATVSVFQTKTQAAISSGKPFSGVTLTANADWVAGSTHQTGTAQLKAGADGSGSLQLDIGDASRTEVQTKSDASRACTWTDHAGTSHGVLGPNCLVAMPWFAPSFFTQPLSLLPVLLGTTDDGEVVKDGVTLHEISYQLNLQGADPKSTTQMTKQSTVEVFYDPKTLLPHSLEYAVHPDNNDLQDIPVRVVFSNYQASSGVMLPFHIERYLNRTLQLTLDVTTASIE
;
A
#
# COMPACT_ATOMS: atom_id res chain seq x y z
N MET A 1 33.58 -4.20 -5.35
CA MET A 1 33.48 -4.90 -6.65
C MET A 1 32.02 -5.27 -6.92
N ALA A 2 31.16 -4.26 -7.13
CA ALA A 2 29.71 -4.44 -7.39
C ALA A 2 29.05 -3.23 -8.08
N ILE A 3 29.83 -2.23 -8.52
CA ILE A 3 29.32 -1.05 -9.24
C ILE A 3 29.53 -1.20 -10.77
N SER A 4 30.27 -2.23 -11.20
CA SER A 4 30.66 -2.42 -12.61
C SER A 4 29.61 -3.12 -13.48
N PHE A 5 28.55 -3.71 -12.91
CA PHE A 5 27.55 -4.48 -13.68
C PHE A 5 26.32 -3.66 -14.13
N LEU A 6 26.02 -2.53 -13.47
CA LEU A 6 24.88 -1.67 -13.84
C LEU A 6 25.20 -0.67 -14.97
N SER A 7 26.49 -0.39 -15.22
CA SER A 7 26.94 0.45 -16.33
C SER A 7 26.93 -0.27 -17.70
N ALA A 8 27.21 -1.59 -17.70
CA ALA A 8 27.37 -2.36 -18.94
C ALA A 8 26.06 -2.58 -19.72
N ASN A 9 24.91 -2.64 -19.04
CA ASN A 9 23.61 -2.84 -19.69
C ASN A 9 22.95 -1.54 -20.18
N ARG A 10 23.35 -0.36 -19.65
CA ARG A 10 22.86 0.95 -20.13
C ARG A 10 23.57 1.43 -21.40
N SER A 11 24.86 1.13 -21.57
CA SER A 11 25.58 1.57 -22.79
C SER A 11 25.15 0.81 -24.04
N LYS A 12 24.73 -0.47 -23.91
CA LYS A 12 24.27 -1.29 -25.04
C LYS A 12 22.94 -0.82 -25.62
N SER A 13 21.99 -0.40 -24.78
CA SER A 13 20.70 0.12 -25.25
C SER A 13 20.83 1.50 -25.90
N VAL A 14 21.68 2.37 -25.36
CA VAL A 14 21.96 3.71 -25.93
C VAL A 14 22.71 3.58 -27.27
N SER A 15 23.69 2.68 -27.35
CA SER A 15 24.39 2.40 -28.62
C SER A 15 23.44 1.87 -29.69
N GLN A 16 22.51 0.97 -29.34
CA GLN A 16 21.52 0.46 -30.30
C GLN A 16 20.51 1.52 -30.72
N LEU A 17 20.11 2.42 -29.82
CA LEU A 17 19.23 3.54 -30.15
C LEU A 17 19.92 4.55 -31.08
N CYS A 18 21.20 4.86 -30.84
CA CYS A 18 21.98 5.74 -31.72
C CYS A 18 22.25 5.14 -33.10
N THR A 19 22.54 3.84 -33.19
CA THR A 19 22.70 3.14 -34.49
C THR A 19 21.38 3.06 -35.26
N PHE A 20 20.25 2.93 -34.55
CA PHE A 20 18.92 2.97 -35.16
C PHE A 20 18.56 4.38 -35.68
N LEU A 21 18.89 5.43 -34.91
CA LEU A 21 18.66 6.82 -35.30
C LEU A 21 19.57 7.30 -36.43
N LEU A 22 20.77 6.72 -36.58
CA LEU A 22 21.69 7.01 -37.70
C LEU A 22 21.21 6.47 -39.06
N ASN A 23 20.26 5.53 -39.07
CA ASN A 23 19.67 4.97 -40.30
C ASN A 23 18.36 5.67 -40.73
N LEU A 24 17.92 6.71 -40.02
CA LEU A 24 16.75 7.52 -40.35
C LEU A 24 17.19 8.90 -40.89
N GLU A 25 16.46 9.40 -41.89
CA GLU A 25 16.79 10.63 -42.63
C GLU A 25 17.07 11.86 -41.72
N MET A 26 17.96 12.73 -42.19
CA MET A 26 18.67 13.77 -41.42
C MET A 26 17.80 14.79 -40.66
N ASP A 27 16.56 15.01 -41.06
CA ASP A 27 15.74 16.10 -40.50
C ASP A 27 15.25 15.81 -39.06
N TYR A 28 15.23 14.55 -38.64
CA TYR A 28 14.77 14.14 -37.31
C TYR A 28 15.84 14.27 -36.20
N ALA A 29 17.13 14.25 -36.57
CA ALA A 29 18.23 14.37 -35.61
C ALA A 29 18.27 15.75 -34.95
N LEU A 30 17.85 16.80 -35.67
CA LEU A 30 17.85 18.18 -35.15
C LEU A 30 16.71 18.42 -34.15
N ALA A 31 15.52 17.88 -34.41
CA ALA A 31 14.37 17.95 -33.51
C ALA A 31 14.61 17.17 -32.21
N PHE A 32 15.25 16.00 -32.30
CA PHE A 32 15.63 15.21 -31.14
C PHE A 32 16.67 15.93 -30.26
N ALA A 33 17.70 16.54 -30.86
CA ALA A 33 18.70 17.32 -30.13
C ALA A 33 18.08 18.54 -29.40
N GLN A 34 17.09 19.20 -30.00
CA GLN A 34 16.36 20.31 -29.36
C GLN A 34 15.44 19.84 -28.22
N ALA A 35 14.84 18.65 -28.33
CA ALA A 35 14.04 18.05 -27.27
C ALA A 35 14.90 17.63 -26.06
N CYS A 36 16.05 17.00 -26.30
CA CYS A 36 17.01 16.66 -25.23
C CYS A 36 17.50 17.90 -24.47
N LYS A 37 17.71 19.02 -25.17
CA LYS A 37 18.12 20.30 -24.56
C LYS A 37 17.04 20.92 -23.67
N ARG A 38 15.76 20.65 -23.91
CA ARG A 38 14.65 21.12 -23.05
C ARG A 38 14.45 20.28 -21.79
N LEU A 39 15.00 19.07 -21.75
CA LEU A 39 14.84 18.12 -20.65
C LEU A 39 16.04 18.10 -19.68
N ASP A 40 16.99 19.02 -19.83
CA ASP A 40 18.18 19.20 -18.97
C ASP A 40 19.00 17.91 -18.74
N LEU A 41 19.11 17.09 -19.79
CA LEU A 41 19.86 15.83 -19.79
C LEU A 41 21.35 16.08 -20.10
N SER A 42 22.04 16.85 -19.24
CA SER A 42 23.44 17.25 -19.42
C SER A 42 24.44 16.08 -19.54
N TRP A 43 24.08 14.90 -19.01
CA TRP A 43 24.90 13.68 -19.14
C TRP A 43 24.89 13.07 -20.55
N PHE A 44 23.96 13.48 -21.43
CA PHE A 44 23.81 12.98 -22.79
C PHE A 44 24.61 13.80 -23.84
N GLU A 45 25.14 14.95 -23.43
CA GLU A 45 25.67 15.97 -24.35
C GLU A 45 27.03 15.62 -24.95
N LYS A 46 27.85 14.80 -24.26
CA LYS A 46 29.20 14.46 -24.71
C LYS A 46 29.24 13.38 -25.80
N ASP A 47 28.29 12.43 -25.79
CA ASP A 47 28.26 11.35 -26.79
C ASP A 47 27.50 11.76 -28.07
N CYS A 48 26.56 12.69 -27.96
CA CYS A 48 25.76 13.15 -29.11
C CYS A 48 26.52 14.12 -30.04
N GLN A 49 27.49 14.89 -29.53
CA GLN A 49 28.25 15.86 -30.33
C GLN A 49 29.09 15.22 -31.44
N SER A 50 29.59 13.99 -31.24
CA SER A 50 30.33 13.26 -32.29
C SER A 50 29.44 12.82 -33.46
N VAL A 51 28.14 12.68 -33.24
CA VAL A 51 27.17 12.21 -34.25
C VAL A 51 26.63 13.39 -35.07
N CYS A 52 26.46 14.57 -34.46
CA CYS A 52 25.94 15.75 -35.15
C CYS A 52 26.88 16.35 -36.23
N VAL A 53 28.21 16.14 -36.13
CA VAL A 53 29.16 16.71 -37.11
C VAL A 53 29.11 15.98 -38.47
N THR A 54 28.74 14.70 -38.48
CA THR A 54 28.65 13.90 -39.72
C THR A 54 27.41 14.22 -40.55
N ILE A 55 26.35 14.75 -39.92
CA ILE A 55 25.03 14.94 -40.55
C ILE A 55 24.95 16.23 -41.39
N ARG A 56 25.87 17.20 -41.24
CA ARG A 56 25.79 18.48 -42.00
C ARG A 56 26.08 18.41 -43.51
N LYS A 57 26.40 17.24 -44.09
CA LYS A 57 26.81 17.11 -45.51
C LYS A 57 25.74 16.59 -46.49
N PHE A 58 24.54 16.21 -46.06
CA PHE A 58 23.57 15.52 -46.94
C PHE A 58 22.16 16.16 -46.98
N SER A 59 22.05 17.49 -47.09
CA SER A 59 20.76 18.16 -47.33
C SER A 59 20.68 18.69 -48.77
N GLN A 60 19.91 18.01 -49.63
CA GLN A 60 19.33 18.62 -50.83
C GLN A 60 17.82 18.31 -50.89
N PRO A 61 16.97 19.25 -51.37
CA PRO A 61 15.54 19.22 -51.11
C PRO A 61 14.77 18.76 -52.35
N LYS A 62 14.44 17.48 -52.44
CA LYS A 62 13.38 16.96 -53.32
C LYS A 62 12.75 15.78 -52.60
N HIS A 63 11.41 15.70 -52.56
CA HIS A 63 10.55 14.62 -52.00
C HIS A 63 9.69 15.04 -50.79
N THR A 64 8.66 15.84 -51.06
CA THR A 64 7.70 16.38 -50.07
C THR A 64 6.49 15.46 -49.77
N THR A 65 6.50 14.19 -50.16
CA THR A 65 5.32 13.30 -50.06
C THR A 65 5.45 12.10 -49.13
N TYR A 66 6.62 11.85 -48.52
CA TYR A 66 6.82 10.70 -47.61
C TYR A 66 6.70 11.03 -46.11
N SER A 67 6.47 12.29 -45.74
CA SER A 67 6.54 12.75 -44.34
C SER A 67 5.32 12.36 -43.48
N ALA A 68 4.12 12.18 -44.08
CA ALA A 68 2.90 11.89 -43.32
C ALA A 68 2.78 10.43 -42.84
N VAL A 69 3.35 9.47 -43.57
CA VAL A 69 3.29 8.03 -43.19
C VAL A 69 4.32 7.71 -42.09
N LEU A 70 5.47 8.38 -42.09
CA LEU A 70 6.52 8.17 -41.09
C LEU A 70 6.13 8.72 -39.70
N MET A 71 5.38 9.83 -39.64
CA MET A 71 4.84 10.35 -38.35
C MET A 71 3.78 9.41 -37.73
N GLY A 72 3.00 8.68 -38.54
CA GLY A 72 2.02 7.70 -38.03
C GLY A 72 2.66 6.48 -37.37
N ILE A 73 3.82 6.02 -37.87
CA ILE A 73 4.56 4.86 -37.33
C ILE A 73 5.36 5.24 -36.08
N LEU A 74 5.85 6.48 -35.97
CA LEU A 74 6.58 6.93 -34.78
C LEU A 74 5.64 7.22 -33.59
N ALA A 75 4.41 7.69 -33.84
CA ALA A 75 3.40 7.90 -32.80
C ALA A 75 2.88 6.57 -32.19
N THR A 76 2.91 5.47 -32.94
CA THR A 76 2.49 4.15 -32.44
C THR A 76 3.55 3.48 -31.56
N PHE A 77 4.84 3.81 -31.71
CA PHE A 77 5.91 3.26 -30.87
C PHE A 77 6.05 3.93 -29.49
N LEU A 78 5.55 5.15 -29.30
CA LEU A 78 5.61 5.85 -28.00
C LEU A 78 4.45 5.50 -27.04
N LEU A 79 3.42 4.80 -27.52
CA LEU A 79 2.24 4.42 -26.71
C LEU A 79 2.33 3.01 -26.10
N THR A 80 3.40 2.26 -26.37
CA THR A 80 3.57 0.87 -25.88
C THR A 80 4.81 0.69 -25.00
N ALA A 81 5.31 1.76 -24.37
CA ALA A 81 6.31 1.59 -23.33
C ALA A 81 5.68 0.74 -22.21
N PRO A 82 6.18 -0.47 -21.91
CA PRO A 82 5.66 -1.26 -20.81
C PRO A 82 5.88 -0.45 -19.53
N SER A 83 4.78 -0.16 -18.83
CA SER A 83 4.88 0.31 -17.45
C SER A 83 5.64 -0.78 -16.70
N HIS A 84 6.87 -0.50 -16.32
CA HIS A 84 7.65 -1.39 -15.48
C HIS A 84 7.01 -1.30 -14.10
N GLY A 85 5.99 -2.13 -13.85
CA GLY A 85 5.43 -2.30 -12.51
C GLY A 85 6.58 -2.68 -11.58
N GLN A 86 6.93 -1.78 -10.65
CA GLN A 86 7.87 -2.12 -9.60
C GLN A 86 7.28 -3.30 -8.83
N VAL A 87 7.93 -4.46 -8.93
CA VAL A 87 7.59 -5.59 -8.09
C VAL A 87 7.93 -5.18 -6.66
N ALA A 88 6.91 -5.07 -5.81
CA ALA A 88 7.09 -4.80 -4.39
C ALA A 88 8.05 -5.86 -3.82
N THR A 89 9.21 -5.42 -3.36
CA THR A 89 10.21 -6.33 -2.78
C THR A 89 9.90 -6.44 -1.29
N VAL A 90 9.57 -7.65 -0.83
CA VAL A 90 9.36 -7.94 0.59
C VAL A 90 10.62 -7.59 1.35
N SER A 91 10.49 -6.83 2.44
CA SER A 91 11.66 -6.47 3.24
C SER A 91 12.19 -7.66 4.05
N VAL A 92 13.47 -7.61 4.40
CA VAL A 92 14.07 -8.62 5.29
C VAL A 92 13.38 -8.62 6.65
N PHE A 93 12.96 -7.46 7.13
CA PHE A 93 12.23 -7.34 8.39
C PHE A 93 10.86 -8.02 8.29
N GLN A 94 10.09 -7.77 7.24
CA GLN A 94 8.78 -8.42 7.02
C GLN A 94 8.89 -9.95 6.93
N THR A 95 9.98 -10.48 6.34
CA THR A 95 10.23 -11.93 6.31
C THR A 95 10.46 -12.48 7.73
N LYS A 96 11.16 -11.73 8.59
CA LYS A 96 11.41 -12.12 9.98
C LYS A 96 10.13 -12.04 10.82
N THR A 97 9.30 -11.01 10.65
CA THR A 97 8.02 -10.90 11.37
C THR A 97 7.06 -12.02 11.00
N GLN A 98 6.98 -12.38 9.71
CA GLN A 98 6.22 -13.54 9.25
C GLN A 98 6.69 -14.84 9.93
N ALA A 99 8.01 -15.05 10.05
CA ALA A 99 8.56 -16.22 10.72
C ALA A 99 8.23 -16.22 12.23
N ALA A 100 8.30 -15.07 12.90
CA ALA A 100 7.98 -14.95 14.32
C ALA A 100 6.49 -15.19 14.62
N ILE A 101 5.59 -14.73 13.73
CA ILE A 101 4.15 -14.80 13.95
C ILE A 101 3.58 -16.18 13.63
N SER A 102 3.93 -16.79 12.50
CA SER A 102 3.29 -18.03 12.05
C SER A 102 4.28 -19.12 11.64
N SER A 103 5.56 -18.98 11.99
CA SER A 103 6.63 -19.85 11.48
C SER A 103 6.66 -19.91 9.95
N GLY A 104 6.26 -18.82 9.28
CA GLY A 104 6.17 -18.75 7.82
C GLY A 104 4.91 -19.38 7.22
N LYS A 105 4.04 -20.02 8.02
CA LYS A 105 2.85 -20.70 7.51
C LYS A 105 1.73 -19.70 7.24
N PRO A 106 1.06 -19.80 6.08
CA PRO A 106 -0.12 -19.00 5.83
C PRO A 106 -1.32 -19.50 6.63
N PHE A 107 -2.27 -18.61 6.89
CA PHE A 107 -3.58 -18.94 7.45
C PHE A 107 -4.64 -18.06 6.77
N SER A 108 -5.87 -18.57 6.64
CA SER A 108 -6.95 -17.91 5.91
C SER A 108 -7.88 -17.12 6.83
N GLY A 109 -7.97 -17.49 8.10
CA GLY A 109 -8.96 -16.92 9.01
C GLY A 109 -8.49 -16.84 10.46
N VAL A 110 -9.02 -15.84 11.18
CA VAL A 110 -8.92 -15.70 12.63
C VAL A 110 -10.32 -15.48 13.18
N THR A 111 -10.69 -16.23 14.21
CA THR A 111 -11.87 -15.95 15.03
C THR A 111 -11.45 -15.74 16.48
N LEU A 112 -11.88 -14.63 17.07
CA LEU A 112 -11.65 -14.28 18.47
C LEU A 112 -12.98 -14.13 19.20
N THR A 113 -13.01 -14.57 20.44
CA THR A 113 -14.05 -14.18 21.42
C THR A 113 -13.35 -13.40 22.51
N ALA A 114 -13.94 -12.31 22.97
CA ALA A 114 -13.35 -11.45 23.99
C ALA A 114 -14.40 -10.91 24.96
N ASN A 115 -13.95 -10.52 26.15
CA ASN A 115 -14.67 -9.56 26.98
C ASN A 115 -14.37 -8.16 26.42
N ALA A 116 -15.37 -7.28 26.43
CA ALA A 116 -15.25 -5.92 25.93
C ALA A 116 -15.52 -4.91 27.03
N ASP A 117 -14.70 -3.88 27.11
CA ASP A 117 -14.90 -2.69 27.92
C ASP A 117 -14.88 -1.46 27.01
N TRP A 118 -15.99 -0.73 26.94
CA TRP A 118 -16.17 0.43 26.08
C TRP A 118 -16.36 1.71 26.89
N VAL A 119 -15.61 2.75 26.51
CA VAL A 119 -15.62 4.06 27.17
C VAL A 119 -15.85 5.17 26.13
N ALA A 120 -16.82 6.04 26.41
CA ALA A 120 -17.04 7.26 25.65
C ALA A 120 -17.50 8.41 26.56
N GLY A 121 -16.58 9.31 26.88
CA GLY A 121 -16.84 10.39 27.83
C GLY A 121 -17.13 9.83 29.22
N SER A 122 -18.32 10.08 29.76
CA SER A 122 -18.77 9.53 31.04
C SER A 122 -19.47 8.17 30.91
N THR A 123 -19.73 7.71 29.69
CA THR A 123 -20.39 6.41 29.47
C THR A 123 -19.35 5.30 29.52
N HIS A 124 -19.65 4.27 30.31
CA HIS A 124 -18.82 3.09 30.49
C HIS A 124 -19.73 1.86 30.43
N GLN A 125 -19.45 0.94 29.50
CA GLN A 125 -20.24 -0.26 29.27
C GLN A 125 -19.33 -1.46 29.06
N THR A 126 -19.71 -2.61 29.63
CA THR A 126 -18.95 -3.86 29.51
C THR A 126 -19.83 -4.96 28.93
N GLY A 127 -19.22 -5.91 28.23
CA GLY A 127 -19.93 -7.05 27.67
C GLY A 127 -19.00 -7.98 26.91
N THR A 128 -19.44 -8.50 25.77
CA THR A 128 -18.67 -9.47 24.98
C THR A 128 -18.45 -9.01 23.55
N ALA A 129 -17.44 -9.58 22.90
CA ALA A 129 -17.16 -9.36 21.50
C ALA A 129 -16.88 -10.69 20.78
N GLN A 130 -17.34 -10.79 19.55
CA GLN A 130 -16.94 -11.82 18.59
C GLN A 130 -16.32 -11.14 17.37
N LEU A 131 -15.10 -11.55 17.03
CA LEU A 131 -14.34 -10.95 15.94
C LEU A 131 -13.94 -12.04 14.95
N LYS A 132 -14.14 -11.77 13.66
CA LYS A 132 -13.74 -12.65 12.56
C LYS A 132 -12.99 -11.85 11.52
N ALA A 133 -11.87 -12.35 11.05
CA ALA A 133 -11.08 -11.71 10.01
C ALA A 133 -10.54 -12.75 9.03
N GLY A 134 -10.56 -12.42 7.74
CA GLY A 134 -10.04 -13.24 6.65
C GLY A 134 -8.78 -12.62 6.03
N ALA A 135 -7.90 -13.47 5.49
CA ALA A 135 -6.69 -13.05 4.77
C ALA A 135 -7.00 -12.21 3.51
N ASP A 136 -8.22 -12.33 2.98
CA ASP A 136 -8.72 -11.51 1.87
C ASP A 136 -9.11 -10.09 2.30
N GLY A 137 -8.90 -9.74 3.57
CA GLY A 137 -9.25 -8.46 4.17
C GLY A 137 -10.69 -8.38 4.67
N SER A 138 -11.52 -9.41 4.47
CA SER A 138 -12.88 -9.41 5.04
C SER A 138 -12.84 -9.47 6.57
N GLY A 139 -13.90 -8.95 7.21
CA GLY A 139 -14.00 -8.99 8.66
C GLY A 139 -15.40 -8.76 9.19
N SER A 140 -15.64 -9.22 10.41
CA SER A 140 -16.82 -8.90 11.19
C SER A 140 -16.45 -8.69 12.64
N LEU A 141 -17.01 -7.65 13.25
CA LEU A 141 -16.91 -7.35 14.67
C LEU A 141 -18.33 -7.26 15.21
N GLN A 142 -18.70 -8.17 16.12
CA GLN A 142 -19.94 -8.09 16.87
C GLN A 142 -19.62 -7.71 18.31
N LEU A 143 -20.05 -6.53 18.73
CA LEU A 143 -19.99 -6.07 20.11
C LEU A 143 -21.37 -6.20 20.74
N ASP A 144 -21.44 -6.88 21.87
CA ASP A 144 -22.63 -6.96 22.71
C ASP A 144 -22.35 -6.31 24.08
N ILE A 145 -22.62 -5.02 24.17
CA ILE A 145 -22.23 -4.11 25.26
C ILE A 145 -23.36 -3.14 25.64
N GLY A 146 -24.62 -3.59 25.65
CA GLY A 146 -25.77 -2.74 26.00
C GLY A 146 -26.12 -1.75 24.88
N ASP A 147 -26.28 -0.46 25.22
CA ASP A 147 -26.67 0.56 24.22
C ASP A 147 -25.60 0.80 23.15
N ALA A 148 -24.33 0.49 23.43
CA ALA A 148 -23.24 0.57 22.46
C ALA A 148 -23.07 -0.72 21.64
N SER A 149 -23.97 -1.70 21.78
CA SER A 149 -23.95 -2.91 20.95
C SER A 149 -24.02 -2.57 19.47
N ARG A 150 -23.14 -3.19 18.69
CA ARG A 150 -23.07 -2.98 17.25
C ARG A 150 -22.43 -4.15 16.53
N THR A 151 -22.80 -4.33 15.26
CA THR A 151 -22.14 -5.29 14.37
C THR A 151 -21.52 -4.54 13.21
N GLU A 152 -20.21 -4.59 13.04
CA GLU A 152 -19.51 -4.09 11.87
C GLU A 152 -19.22 -5.27 10.93
N VAL A 153 -19.41 -5.06 9.64
CA VAL A 153 -19.11 -6.03 8.59
C VAL A 153 -18.32 -5.33 7.49
N GLN A 154 -17.25 -5.99 7.06
CA GLN A 154 -16.38 -5.57 6.00
C GLN A 154 -16.24 -6.72 5.02
N THR A 155 -16.60 -6.51 3.75
CA THR A 155 -16.33 -7.52 2.72
C THR A 155 -14.85 -7.51 2.33
N LYS A 156 -14.46 -8.48 1.50
CA LYS A 156 -13.09 -8.63 0.98
C LYS A 156 -12.53 -7.35 0.37
N SER A 157 -11.21 -7.21 0.45
CA SER A 157 -10.46 -6.05 -0.04
C SER A 157 -10.26 -6.07 -1.55
N ASP A 158 -11.36 -5.92 -2.29
CA ASP A 158 -11.36 -5.76 -3.74
C ASP A 158 -12.26 -4.59 -4.19
N ALA A 159 -12.49 -4.47 -5.50
CA ALA A 159 -13.31 -3.40 -6.06
C ALA A 159 -14.80 -3.45 -5.61
N SER A 160 -15.26 -4.56 -5.06
CA SER A 160 -16.61 -4.76 -4.51
C SER A 160 -16.68 -4.55 -2.99
N ARG A 161 -15.61 -4.01 -2.40
CA ARG A 161 -15.54 -3.79 -0.96
C ARG A 161 -16.71 -2.92 -0.49
N ALA A 162 -17.41 -3.42 0.52
CA ALA A 162 -18.53 -2.79 1.17
C ALA A 162 -18.34 -2.91 2.68
N CYS A 163 -18.71 -1.84 3.38
CA CYS A 163 -18.64 -1.80 4.83
C CYS A 163 -19.96 -1.28 5.37
N THR A 164 -20.50 -2.00 6.33
CA THR A 164 -21.75 -1.65 7.00
C THR A 164 -21.59 -1.83 8.49
N TRP A 165 -22.35 -1.07 9.25
CA TRP A 165 -22.50 -1.32 10.67
C TRP A 165 -23.98 -1.33 11.05
N THR A 166 -24.35 -2.21 11.95
CA THR A 166 -25.71 -2.34 12.47
C THR A 166 -25.71 -1.91 13.93
N ASP A 167 -26.58 -0.96 14.29
CA ASP A 167 -26.72 -0.48 15.67
C ASP A 167 -27.49 -1.46 16.57
N HIS A 168 -27.60 -1.12 17.86
CA HIS A 168 -28.36 -1.91 18.84
C HIS A 168 -29.85 -2.09 18.46
N ALA A 169 -30.43 -1.14 17.71
CA ALA A 169 -31.81 -1.21 17.23
C ALA A 169 -31.96 -2.12 16.00
N GLY A 170 -30.87 -2.70 15.48
CA GLY A 170 -30.88 -3.53 14.28
C GLY A 170 -30.90 -2.74 12.98
N THR A 171 -30.71 -1.42 13.02
CA THR A 171 -30.67 -0.58 11.82
C THR A 171 -29.29 -0.65 11.21
N SER A 172 -29.23 -1.00 9.92
CA SER A 172 -27.98 -1.04 9.16
C SER A 172 -27.66 0.32 8.56
N HIS A 173 -26.40 0.72 8.67
CA HIS A 173 -25.84 1.97 8.22
C HIS A 173 -24.65 1.70 7.30
N GLY A 174 -24.51 2.49 6.25
CA GLY A 174 -23.29 2.48 5.43
C GLY A 174 -22.12 3.11 6.19
N VAL A 175 -20.94 2.52 6.07
CA VAL A 175 -19.71 3.18 6.51
C VAL A 175 -19.25 4.13 5.40
N LEU A 176 -18.81 5.33 5.77
CA LEU A 176 -18.22 6.29 4.84
C LEU A 176 -17.08 5.63 4.03
N GLY A 177 -17.04 5.85 2.72
CA GLY A 177 -16.13 5.18 1.79
C GLY A 177 -14.68 5.10 2.27
N PRO A 178 -14.02 6.23 2.57
CA PRO A 178 -12.68 6.25 3.16
C PRO A 178 -12.48 5.41 4.43
N ASN A 179 -13.44 5.39 5.36
CA ASN A 179 -13.38 4.55 6.56
C ASN A 179 -13.47 3.05 6.21
N CYS A 180 -14.03 2.74 5.04
CA CYS A 180 -14.06 1.42 4.46
C CYS A 180 -12.77 1.04 3.73
N LEU A 181 -11.68 1.82 3.74
CA LEU A 181 -10.46 1.52 2.99
C LEU A 181 -9.30 0.95 3.83
N VAL A 182 -9.54 0.60 5.10
CA VAL A 182 -8.52 -0.03 5.96
C VAL A 182 -8.25 -1.47 5.48
N ALA A 183 -7.10 -1.76 4.88
CA ALA A 183 -6.86 -3.00 4.14
C ALA A 183 -7.21 -4.31 4.89
N MET A 184 -6.93 -4.35 6.19
CA MET A 184 -7.13 -5.52 7.06
C MET A 184 -7.91 -5.13 8.32
N PRO A 185 -8.69 -6.06 8.92
CA PRO A 185 -9.36 -5.81 10.19
C PRO A 185 -8.37 -5.46 11.30
N TRP A 186 -8.60 -4.32 11.94
CA TRP A 186 -7.68 -3.69 12.90
C TRP A 186 -7.36 -4.53 14.14
N PHE A 187 -8.18 -5.53 14.46
CA PHE A 187 -7.99 -6.42 15.61
C PHE A 187 -7.15 -7.68 15.29
N ALA A 188 -6.76 -7.88 14.03
CA ALA A 188 -6.03 -9.07 13.57
C ALA A 188 -4.71 -8.68 12.89
N PRO A 189 -3.75 -8.09 13.64
CA PRO A 189 -2.53 -7.53 13.05
C PRO A 189 -1.62 -8.58 12.40
N SER A 190 -1.77 -9.86 12.77
CA SER A 190 -1.04 -10.99 12.19
C SER A 190 -1.31 -11.20 10.68
N PHE A 191 -2.36 -10.59 10.12
CA PHE A 191 -2.56 -10.62 8.66
C PHE A 191 -1.57 -9.74 7.91
N PHE A 192 -1.07 -8.64 8.50
CA PHE A 192 -0.09 -7.76 7.85
C PHE A 192 1.27 -8.43 7.59
N THR A 193 1.50 -9.61 8.18
CA THR A 193 2.73 -10.38 8.03
C THR A 193 2.56 -11.62 7.16
N GLN A 194 1.40 -11.81 6.50
CA GLN A 194 1.25 -12.87 5.52
C GLN A 194 2.21 -12.65 4.33
N PRO A 195 2.57 -13.72 3.58
CA PRO A 195 3.21 -13.55 2.28
C PRO A 195 2.41 -12.56 1.42
N LEU A 196 3.08 -11.60 0.76
CA LEU A 196 2.41 -10.63 -0.11
C LEU A 196 1.55 -11.29 -1.20
N SER A 197 1.90 -12.51 -1.64
CA SER A 197 1.13 -13.28 -2.61
C SER A 197 -0.24 -13.75 -2.11
N LEU A 198 -0.48 -13.72 -0.81
CA LEU A 198 -1.74 -14.09 -0.16
C LEU A 198 -2.50 -12.88 0.37
N LEU A 199 -1.85 -11.72 0.40
CA LEU A 199 -2.51 -10.47 0.72
C LEU A 199 -3.39 -10.02 -0.47
N PRO A 200 -4.38 -9.16 -0.24
CA PRO A 200 -5.17 -8.58 -1.30
C PRO A 200 -4.25 -7.98 -2.35
N VAL A 201 -4.57 -8.21 -3.63
CA VAL A 201 -3.77 -7.74 -4.78
C VAL A 201 -3.50 -6.24 -4.73
N LEU A 202 -4.40 -5.50 -4.07
CA LEU A 202 -4.30 -4.07 -3.93
C LEU A 202 -3.33 -3.63 -2.82
N LEU A 203 -2.72 -4.50 -2.02
CA LEU A 203 -1.90 -4.04 -0.91
C LEU A 203 -0.45 -3.71 -1.33
N GLY A 204 -0.09 -2.42 -1.28
CA GLY A 204 1.28 -1.92 -1.32
C GLY A 204 1.90 -1.89 0.09
N THR A 205 3.22 -2.07 0.16
CA THR A 205 3.98 -2.03 1.43
C THR A 205 5.24 -1.17 1.28
N THR A 206 5.58 -0.43 2.32
CA THR A 206 6.84 0.32 2.45
C THR A 206 7.46 0.00 3.80
N ASP A 207 8.74 -0.39 3.82
CA ASP A 207 9.51 -0.57 5.06
C ASP A 207 10.17 0.77 5.41
N ASP A 208 9.67 1.40 6.46
CA ASP A 208 10.06 2.74 6.88
C ASP A 208 11.22 2.73 7.89
N GLY A 209 11.61 1.54 8.37
CA GLY A 209 12.74 1.33 9.27
C GLY A 209 12.43 1.56 10.74
N GLU A 210 13.48 1.80 11.54
CA GLU A 210 13.33 2.05 12.97
C GLU A 210 12.85 3.48 13.26
N VAL A 211 11.88 3.61 14.16
CA VAL A 211 11.29 4.86 14.63
C VAL A 211 11.19 4.88 16.15
N VAL A 212 11.25 6.08 16.75
CA VAL A 212 11.02 6.24 18.21
C VAL A 212 9.63 6.80 18.43
N LYS A 213 8.77 6.05 19.11
CA LYS A 213 7.38 6.41 19.39
C LYS A 213 7.07 6.22 20.87
N ASP A 214 6.58 7.27 21.51
CA ASP A 214 6.32 7.31 22.96
C ASP A 214 7.52 6.86 23.83
N GLY A 215 8.73 7.16 23.37
CA GLY A 215 9.97 6.76 24.05
C GLY A 215 10.39 5.31 23.85
N VAL A 216 9.72 4.55 22.97
CA VAL A 216 10.06 3.17 22.61
C VAL A 216 10.56 3.13 21.16
N THR A 217 11.65 2.40 20.92
CA THR A 217 12.13 2.11 19.56
C THR A 217 11.31 0.98 18.95
N LEU A 218 10.66 1.26 17.83
CA LEU A 218 9.81 0.34 17.06
C LEU A 218 10.31 0.29 15.62
N HIS A 219 9.90 -0.73 14.87
CA HIS A 219 10.12 -0.82 13.43
C HIS A 219 8.79 -0.58 12.71
N GLU A 220 8.75 0.32 11.74
CA GLU A 220 7.54 0.74 11.05
C GLU A 220 7.44 0.11 9.64
N ILE A 221 6.26 -0.39 9.31
CA ILE A 221 5.89 -0.76 7.94
C ILE A 221 4.56 -0.09 7.62
N SER A 222 4.54 0.71 6.55
CA SER A 222 3.33 1.29 5.98
C SER A 222 2.66 0.35 4.98
N TYR A 223 1.34 0.22 5.09
CA TYR A 223 0.48 -0.58 4.21
C TYR A 223 -0.56 0.33 3.55
N GLN A 224 -0.74 0.22 2.24
CA GLN A 224 -1.67 1.08 1.50
C GLN A 224 -2.43 0.28 0.46
N LEU A 225 -3.68 0.64 0.19
CA LEU A 225 -4.39 0.09 -0.96
C LEU A 225 -4.01 0.86 -2.24
N ASN A 226 -3.68 0.10 -3.28
CA ASN A 226 -3.40 0.50 -4.65
C ASN A 226 -4.72 0.79 -5.37
N LEU A 227 -5.41 1.81 -4.88
CA LEU A 227 -6.72 2.24 -5.38
C LEU A 227 -6.55 3.11 -6.63
N GLN A 228 -7.57 3.10 -7.49
CA GLN A 228 -7.67 4.04 -8.60
C GLN A 228 -8.95 4.86 -8.45
N GLY A 229 -8.79 6.17 -8.28
CA GLY A 229 -9.88 7.13 -8.32
C GLY A 229 -10.21 7.58 -9.74
N ALA A 230 -11.24 8.42 -9.87
CA ALA A 230 -11.66 8.98 -11.16
C ALA A 230 -10.61 9.92 -11.79
N ASP A 231 -9.72 10.48 -10.97
CA ASP A 231 -8.63 11.36 -11.37
C ASP A 231 -7.41 11.20 -10.44
N PRO A 232 -6.21 11.70 -10.80
CA PRO A 232 -5.00 11.53 -9.99
C PRO A 232 -5.08 12.08 -8.56
N LYS A 233 -5.84 13.16 -8.32
CA LYS A 233 -6.01 13.72 -6.97
C LYS A 233 -6.88 12.79 -6.14
N SER A 234 -7.98 12.30 -6.71
CA SER A 234 -8.85 11.31 -6.07
C SER A 234 -8.07 10.03 -5.73
N THR A 235 -7.24 9.53 -6.65
CA THR A 235 -6.33 8.40 -6.38
C THR A 235 -5.40 8.67 -5.21
N THR A 236 -4.71 9.82 -5.23
CA THR A 236 -3.78 10.21 -4.15
C THR A 236 -4.49 10.28 -2.80
N GLN A 237 -5.69 10.87 -2.75
CA GLN A 237 -6.49 10.98 -1.54
C GLN A 237 -6.93 9.60 -1.03
N MET A 238 -7.47 8.74 -1.89
CA MET A 238 -7.92 7.39 -1.53
C MET A 238 -6.75 6.53 -1.02
N THR A 239 -5.60 6.58 -1.69
CA THR A 239 -4.39 5.87 -1.24
C THR A 239 -3.94 6.39 0.12
N LYS A 240 -3.89 7.72 0.31
CA LYS A 240 -3.57 8.31 1.62
C LYS A 240 -4.52 7.82 2.71
N GLN A 241 -5.84 7.90 2.47
CA GLN A 241 -6.88 7.49 3.43
C GLN A 241 -6.87 5.98 3.73
N SER A 242 -6.34 5.15 2.82
CA SER A 242 -6.18 3.71 3.04
C SER A 242 -4.94 3.32 3.85
N THR A 243 -4.09 4.28 4.20
CA THR A 243 -2.81 4.00 4.86
C THR A 243 -3.01 3.44 6.26
N VAL A 244 -2.35 2.33 6.53
CA VAL A 244 -2.21 1.74 7.86
C VAL A 244 -0.73 1.61 8.16
N GLU A 245 -0.29 2.19 9.26
CA GLU A 245 1.07 2.07 9.77
C GLU A 245 1.09 0.98 10.83
N VAL A 246 1.92 -0.04 10.67
CA VAL A 246 2.10 -1.09 11.69
C VAL A 246 3.47 -0.94 12.30
N PHE A 247 3.50 -0.81 13.61
CA PHE A 247 4.71 -0.69 14.41
C PHE A 247 4.99 -2.03 15.09
N TYR A 248 6.20 -2.55 14.91
CA TYR A 248 6.65 -3.82 15.43
C TYR A 248 7.69 -3.61 16.52
N ASP A 249 7.68 -4.46 17.54
CA ASP A 249 8.79 -4.53 18.49
C ASP A 249 9.98 -5.22 17.79
N PRO A 250 11.17 -4.57 17.67
CA PRO A 250 12.29 -5.14 16.92
C PRO A 250 12.94 -6.38 17.57
N LYS A 251 12.66 -6.65 18.84
CA LYS A 251 13.15 -7.83 19.57
C LYS A 251 12.23 -9.03 19.40
N THR A 252 10.92 -8.83 19.58
CA THR A 252 9.94 -9.93 19.48
C THR A 252 9.45 -10.14 18.05
N LEU A 253 9.59 -9.13 17.19
CA LEU A 253 9.09 -9.07 15.82
C LEU A 253 7.55 -9.17 15.73
N LEU A 254 6.86 -8.99 16.86
CA LEU A 254 5.41 -8.97 16.94
C LEU A 254 4.90 -7.52 16.76
N PRO A 255 3.69 -7.34 16.21
CA PRO A 255 3.06 -6.03 16.16
C PRO A 255 2.90 -5.48 17.59
N HIS A 256 3.33 -4.26 17.79
CA HIS A 256 3.14 -3.52 19.04
C HIS A 256 1.88 -2.65 18.94
N SER A 257 1.71 -1.97 17.81
CA SER A 257 0.55 -1.14 17.54
C SER A 257 0.31 -0.97 16.05
N LEU A 258 -0.89 -0.58 15.67
CA LEU A 258 -1.16 -0.02 14.34
C LEU A 258 -1.86 1.33 14.45
N GLU A 259 -1.69 2.15 13.43
CA GLU A 259 -2.30 3.47 13.33
C GLU A 259 -2.91 3.68 11.95
N TYR A 260 -4.05 4.38 11.92
CA TYR A 260 -4.77 4.77 10.72
C TYR A 260 -5.69 5.96 11.03
N ALA A 261 -6.27 6.56 10.01
CA ALA A 261 -7.25 7.63 10.17
C ALA A 261 -8.68 7.11 9.93
N VAL A 262 -9.63 7.64 10.70
CA VAL A 262 -11.06 7.61 10.34
C VAL A 262 -11.56 9.03 10.15
N HIS A 263 -12.70 9.18 9.50
CA HIS A 263 -13.27 10.46 9.14
C HIS A 263 -14.73 10.57 9.57
N PRO A 264 -15.21 11.77 9.95
CA PRO A 264 -16.64 12.03 10.13
C PRO A 264 -17.45 11.77 8.87
N ASP A 265 -18.68 11.25 9.01
CA ASP A 265 -19.57 10.94 7.89
C ASP A 265 -19.89 12.14 6.99
N ASN A 266 -19.81 13.36 7.54
CA ASN A 266 -20.09 14.61 6.83
C ASN A 266 -18.82 15.37 6.39
N ASN A 267 -17.62 14.84 6.65
CA ASN A 267 -16.36 15.49 6.32
C ASN A 267 -15.20 14.49 6.20
N ASP A 268 -14.99 13.96 5.00
CA ASP A 268 -13.91 13.01 4.69
C ASP A 268 -12.51 13.64 4.64
N LEU A 269 -12.41 14.96 4.78
CA LEU A 269 -11.13 15.71 4.83
C LEU A 269 -10.58 15.85 6.25
N GLN A 270 -11.38 15.51 7.26
CA GLN A 270 -10.94 15.57 8.65
C GLN A 270 -10.44 14.20 9.10
N ASP A 271 -9.15 14.12 9.38
CA ASP A 271 -8.51 12.92 9.92
C ASP A 271 -8.72 12.87 11.44
N ILE A 272 -9.30 11.78 11.93
CA ILE A 272 -9.37 11.42 13.35
C ILE A 272 -8.43 10.23 13.55
N PRO A 273 -7.32 10.41 14.29
CA PRO A 273 -6.34 9.34 14.42
C PRO A 273 -6.90 8.20 15.27
N VAL A 274 -6.75 6.98 14.77
CA VAL A 274 -6.99 5.75 15.50
C VAL A 274 -5.64 5.09 15.77
N ARG A 275 -5.45 4.64 17.00
CA ARG A 275 -4.35 3.77 17.38
C ARG A 275 -4.91 2.50 18.00
N VAL A 276 -4.38 1.36 17.61
CA VAL A 276 -4.67 0.09 18.25
C VAL A 276 -3.37 -0.44 18.85
N VAL A 277 -3.38 -0.78 20.13
CA VAL A 277 -2.23 -1.31 20.86
C VAL A 277 -2.48 -2.78 21.16
N PHE A 278 -1.46 -3.60 20.97
CA PHE A 278 -1.51 -5.04 21.11
C PHE A 278 -0.57 -5.50 22.22
N SER A 279 -1.04 -6.41 23.06
CA SER A 279 -0.19 -7.04 24.07
C SER A 279 -0.70 -8.44 24.44
N ASN A 280 0.00 -9.07 25.39
CA ASN A 280 -0.31 -10.41 25.86
C ASN A 280 -0.41 -11.44 24.72
N TYR A 281 0.60 -11.49 23.86
CA TYR A 281 0.60 -12.40 22.71
C TYR A 281 0.63 -13.88 23.16
N GLN A 282 -0.25 -14.69 22.58
CA GLN A 282 -0.32 -16.14 22.81
C GLN A 282 -0.37 -16.90 21.49
N ALA A 283 0.11 -18.14 21.51
CA ALA A 283 0.08 -19.01 20.34
C ALA A 283 -1.28 -19.72 20.24
N SER A 284 -1.96 -19.61 19.09
CA SER A 284 -3.10 -20.44 18.70
C SER A 284 -2.76 -21.16 17.40
N SER A 285 -2.77 -22.50 17.39
CA SER A 285 -2.35 -23.31 16.24
C SER A 285 -0.97 -22.93 15.65
N GLY A 286 -0.06 -22.42 16.48
CA GLY A 286 1.28 -21.96 16.07
C GLY A 286 1.33 -20.54 15.48
N VAL A 287 0.22 -19.80 15.51
CA VAL A 287 0.14 -18.38 15.15
C VAL A 287 0.10 -17.53 16.41
N MET A 288 0.98 -16.53 16.52
CA MET A 288 0.96 -15.55 17.59
C MET A 288 -0.18 -14.54 17.37
N LEU A 289 -1.09 -14.46 18.33
CA LEU A 289 -2.23 -13.54 18.34
C LEU A 289 -2.23 -12.71 19.62
N PRO A 290 -2.63 -11.42 19.58
CA PRO A 290 -2.76 -10.61 20.78
C PRO A 290 -3.98 -11.04 21.60
N PHE A 291 -3.83 -11.16 22.93
CA PHE A 291 -4.95 -11.45 23.83
C PHE A 291 -5.41 -10.23 24.64
N HIS A 292 -4.74 -9.10 24.50
CA HIS A 292 -5.20 -7.81 25.02
C HIS A 292 -5.04 -6.76 23.93
N ILE A 293 -6.15 -6.13 23.56
CA ILE A 293 -6.23 -5.16 22.46
C ILE A 293 -6.90 -3.90 22.98
N GLU A 294 -6.25 -2.76 22.82
CA GLU A 294 -6.80 -1.46 23.17
C GLU A 294 -6.93 -0.61 21.91
N ARG A 295 -8.10 -0.02 21.69
CA ARG A 295 -8.36 0.92 20.60
C ARG A 295 -8.59 2.31 21.15
N TYR A 296 -7.77 3.23 20.69
CA TYR A 296 -7.79 4.64 21.02
C TYR A 296 -8.34 5.43 19.83
N LEU A 297 -9.28 6.33 20.09
CA LEU A 297 -9.78 7.29 19.11
C LEU A 297 -9.40 8.69 19.58
N ASN A 298 -8.65 9.41 18.76
CA ASN A 298 -8.12 10.73 19.11
C ASN A 298 -7.41 10.73 20.47
N ARG A 299 -6.51 9.75 20.68
CA ARG A 299 -5.72 9.53 21.90
C ARG A 299 -6.51 9.20 23.17
N THR A 300 -7.82 9.02 23.07
CA THR A 300 -8.67 8.59 24.20
C THR A 300 -8.97 7.10 24.04
N LEU A 301 -8.78 6.32 25.10
CA LEU A 301 -9.16 4.91 25.11
C LEU A 301 -10.67 4.81 24.87
N GLN A 302 -11.05 4.04 23.87
CA GLN A 302 -12.45 3.85 23.49
C GLN A 302 -12.91 2.42 23.74
N LEU A 303 -12.05 1.43 23.49
CA LEU A 303 -12.41 0.03 23.58
C LEU A 303 -11.21 -0.79 24.04
N THR A 304 -11.41 -1.62 25.05
CA THR A 304 -10.49 -2.68 25.47
C THR A 304 -11.14 -4.02 25.17
N LEU A 305 -10.37 -4.95 24.61
CA LEU A 305 -10.76 -6.32 24.35
C LEU A 305 -9.78 -7.27 25.05
N ASP A 306 -10.30 -8.08 25.96
CA ASP A 306 -9.57 -9.18 26.60
C ASP A 306 -10.02 -10.49 25.97
N VAL A 307 -9.20 -11.01 25.06
CA VAL A 307 -9.50 -12.22 24.29
C VAL A 307 -9.53 -13.42 25.22
N THR A 308 -10.62 -14.18 25.17
CA THR A 308 -10.83 -15.40 25.95
C THR A 308 -10.56 -16.66 25.14
N THR A 309 -10.88 -16.62 23.84
CA THR A 309 -10.63 -17.75 22.92
C THR A 309 -10.17 -17.24 21.57
N ALA A 310 -9.28 -17.97 20.92
CA ALA A 310 -8.82 -17.69 19.56
C ALA A 310 -8.71 -18.98 18.75
N SER A 311 -9.18 -18.97 17.51
CA SER A 311 -9.01 -20.05 16.54
C SER A 311 -8.50 -19.55 15.20
N ILE A 312 -7.70 -20.38 14.54
CA ILE A 312 -7.11 -20.14 13.22
C ILE A 312 -7.74 -21.12 12.21
N GLU A 313 -7.98 -20.63 10.99
CA GLU A 313 -8.33 -21.43 9.82
C GLU A 313 -7.15 -21.54 8.84
#